data_AF-A0A7G7ZCZ0-F1
#
_entry.id   AF-A0A7G7ZCZ0-F1
#
_cell.length_a   1.000
_cell.length_b   1.000
_cell.length_c   1.000
_cell.angle_alpha   90.00
_cell.angle_beta   90.00
_cell.angle_gamma   90.00
#
_symmetry.space_group_name_H-M   'P 1'
#
loop_
_entity.id
_entity.type
_entity.pdbx_description
1 polymer ?
#
loop_
_entity_poly.entity_id
_entity_poly.type
_entity_poly.pdbx_seq_one_letter_code
_entity_poly.pdbx_strand_id
1 'polypeptide(L)'
;MTQRVDSSVIQDTQLQSREAKRVTYIGAWLDGLLSIVKVAIGLVVGSAALIADGIHSLSDLVTDGFVLAAIHYGRQEPDKDHHYGHGRIETLTTLLLGSVLIFVAGGIAWSSLDRLFSGAEVNAPGVFAIVVTVIALLSKEWIYRYTMQIAKRVGSKLLEANAWHSRSDALSTAVVLVALLGAQFGLGWLDAVAAIIVGLLVGKVGWDLLWESARELVDTALPEDAQQQMHDVACGVPGVDSVHDLRTRQSAGWVMVDLHVVVGPKITVSEAHEIGNEVSRRLRRQFPALTDVIFHIDPEDDAGEGDPSRLPGLPLRPEVEAALDARWYKHPVWRTLSELQLHYLDEKISVSLIISDAVHQPPQCLASQLKALASDIEWLGNVEVMFITRAASHTMR
;
A
#
# COMPACT_ATOMS: atom_id res chain seq x y z
N MET A 1 36.29 -3.41 5.00
CA MET A 1 36.28 -3.36 6.48
C MET A 1 34.99 -4.03 6.93
N THR A 2 35.00 -5.36 6.99
CA THR A 2 33.84 -6.20 7.29
C THR A 2 33.55 -6.13 8.78
N GLN A 3 32.44 -5.48 9.13
CA GLN A 3 31.94 -5.33 10.48
C GLN A 3 31.67 -6.73 11.06
N ARG A 4 32.46 -7.16 12.05
CA ARG A 4 32.11 -8.31 12.91
C ARG A 4 30.85 -7.91 13.65
N VAL A 5 29.70 -8.36 13.16
CA VAL A 5 28.46 -8.35 13.96
C VAL A 5 28.75 -9.25 15.17
N ASP A 6 28.68 -8.65 16.36
CA ASP A 6 29.05 -9.28 17.62
C ASP A 6 28.12 -10.47 17.88
N SER A 7 28.68 -11.66 18.10
CA SER A 7 27.91 -12.90 18.24
C SER A 7 26.95 -12.87 19.44
N SER A 8 27.22 -12.02 20.43
CA SER A 8 26.37 -11.68 21.57
C SER A 8 25.05 -11.04 21.14
N VAL A 9 25.10 -10.06 20.23
CA VAL A 9 23.92 -9.34 19.73
C VAL A 9 23.02 -10.25 18.89
N ILE A 10 23.61 -11.15 18.10
CA ILE A 10 22.86 -12.16 17.34
C ILE A 10 22.21 -13.17 18.29
N GLN A 11 22.91 -13.60 19.34
CA GLN A 11 22.34 -14.50 20.37
C GLN A 11 21.19 -13.86 21.13
N ASP A 12 21.32 -12.60 21.55
CA ASP A 12 20.27 -11.87 22.26
C ASP A 12 19.02 -11.69 21.37
N THR A 13 19.21 -11.33 20.10
CA THR A 13 18.11 -11.20 19.13
C THR A 13 17.39 -12.53 18.89
N GLN A 14 18.13 -13.64 18.80
CA GLN A 14 17.54 -14.97 18.63
C GLN A 14 16.82 -15.47 19.89
N LEU A 15 17.34 -15.18 21.08
CA LEU A 15 16.70 -15.49 22.36
C LEU A 15 15.39 -14.71 22.51
N GLN A 16 15.41 -13.41 22.22
CA GLN A 16 14.22 -12.54 22.21
C GLN A 16 13.14 -13.06 21.23
N SER A 17 13.54 -13.47 20.02
CA SER A 17 12.61 -14.05 19.04
C SER A 17 12.01 -15.39 19.51
N ARG A 18 12.80 -16.23 20.18
CA ARG A 18 12.33 -17.51 20.73
C ARG A 18 11.36 -17.32 21.88
N GLU A 19 11.63 -16.39 22.79
CA GLU A 19 10.72 -16.07 23.89
C GLU A 19 9.39 -15.51 23.37
N ALA A 20 9.45 -14.57 22.41
CA ALA A 20 8.25 -14.03 21.76
C ALA A 20 7.38 -15.13 21.13
N LYS A 21 7.99 -16.01 20.31
CA LYS A 21 7.28 -17.14 19.69
C LYS A 21 6.66 -18.06 20.73
N ARG A 22 7.39 -18.39 21.80
CA ARG A 22 6.90 -19.28 22.86
C ARG A 22 5.67 -18.69 23.55
N VAL A 23 5.67 -17.40 23.86
CA VAL A 23 4.51 -16.72 24.46
C VAL A 23 3.31 -16.77 23.54
N THR A 24 3.49 -16.42 22.26
CA THR A 24 2.43 -16.47 21.25
C THR A 24 1.83 -17.87 21.11
N TYR A 25 2.66 -18.92 21.04
CA TYR A 25 2.15 -20.29 20.96
C TYR A 25 1.40 -20.73 22.22
N ILE A 26 1.89 -20.37 23.41
CA ILE A 26 1.19 -20.70 24.66
C ILE A 26 -0.16 -19.97 24.72
N GLY A 27 -0.20 -18.69 24.34
CA GLY A 27 -1.42 -17.90 24.26
C GLY A 27 -2.43 -18.51 23.29
N ALA A 28 -2.01 -18.79 22.06
CA ALA A 28 -2.86 -19.38 21.03
C ALA A 28 -3.45 -20.75 21.45
N TRP A 29 -2.63 -21.63 22.03
CA TRP A 29 -3.11 -22.93 22.52
C TRP A 29 -4.11 -22.79 23.67
N LEU A 30 -3.83 -21.90 24.62
CA LEU A 30 -4.72 -21.65 25.76
C LEU A 30 -6.05 -21.07 25.28
N ASP A 31 -6.01 -20.08 24.40
CA ASP A 31 -7.20 -19.43 23.84
C ASP A 31 -8.03 -20.41 23.04
N GLY A 32 -7.42 -21.21 22.15
CA GLY A 32 -8.14 -22.24 21.41
C GLY A 32 -8.81 -23.28 22.29
N LEU A 33 -8.12 -23.75 23.33
CA LEU A 33 -8.71 -24.70 24.28
C LEU A 33 -9.90 -24.07 25.03
N LEU A 34 -9.73 -22.84 25.53
CA LEU A 34 -10.79 -22.13 26.25
C LEU A 34 -12.00 -21.86 25.34
N SER A 35 -11.78 -21.47 24.09
CA SER A 35 -12.83 -21.24 23.10
C SER A 35 -13.70 -22.48 22.88
N ILE A 36 -13.07 -23.64 22.63
CA ILE A 36 -13.78 -24.91 22.43
C ILE A 36 -14.60 -25.28 23.67
N VAL A 37 -14.00 -25.14 24.86
CA VAL A 37 -14.65 -25.45 26.13
C VAL A 37 -15.85 -24.53 26.39
N LYS A 38 -15.70 -23.21 26.16
CA LYS A 38 -16.78 -22.23 26.31
C LYS A 38 -17.93 -22.51 25.36
N VAL A 39 -17.67 -22.75 24.07
CA VAL A 39 -18.72 -23.06 23.08
C VAL A 39 -19.46 -24.34 23.45
N ALA A 40 -18.73 -25.42 23.77
CA ALA A 40 -19.34 -26.69 24.13
C ALA A 40 -20.24 -26.58 25.37
N ILE A 41 -19.76 -25.90 26.41
CA ILE A 41 -20.52 -25.72 27.66
C ILE A 41 -21.68 -24.74 27.46
N GLY A 42 -21.48 -23.68 26.69
CA GLY A 42 -22.52 -22.73 26.32
C GLY A 42 -23.68 -23.42 25.59
N LEU A 43 -23.39 -24.36 24.68
CA LEU A 43 -24.40 -25.19 24.00
C LEU A 43 -25.14 -26.12 24.96
N VAL A 44 -24.42 -26.81 25.85
CA VAL A 44 -25.01 -27.74 26.84
C VAL A 44 -25.92 -27.01 27.83
N VAL A 45 -25.49 -25.82 28.27
CA VAL A 45 -26.17 -25.03 29.31
C VAL A 45 -27.19 -24.04 28.70
N GLY A 46 -27.14 -23.82 27.38
CA GLY A 46 -28.03 -22.93 26.66
C GLY A 46 -27.72 -21.44 26.78
N SER A 47 -26.53 -21.07 27.25
CA SER A 47 -26.09 -19.67 27.40
C SER A 47 -25.60 -19.10 26.07
N ALA A 48 -26.30 -18.09 25.56
CA ALA A 48 -25.90 -17.39 24.34
C ALA A 48 -24.65 -16.53 24.57
N ALA A 49 -24.50 -15.94 25.76
CA ALA A 49 -23.34 -15.10 26.07
C ALA A 49 -22.04 -15.91 26.09
N LEU A 50 -22.08 -17.11 26.69
CA LEU A 50 -20.92 -18.00 26.74
C LEU A 50 -20.55 -18.58 25.37
N ILE A 51 -21.55 -18.87 24.53
CA ILE A 51 -21.33 -19.26 23.13
C ILE A 51 -20.68 -18.10 22.37
N ALA A 52 -21.21 -16.88 22.50
CA ALA A 52 -20.69 -15.70 21.81
C ALA A 52 -19.24 -15.39 22.19
N ASP A 53 -18.91 -15.45 23.49
CA ASP A 53 -17.55 -15.27 24.01
C ASP A 53 -16.60 -16.38 23.55
N GLY A 54 -17.07 -17.62 23.49
CA GLY A 54 -16.30 -18.75 22.94
C GLY A 54 -16.04 -18.61 21.44
N ILE A 55 -17.03 -18.16 20.67
CA ILE A 55 -16.89 -17.86 19.24
C ILE A 55 -15.94 -16.69 19.01
N HIS A 56 -16.05 -15.62 19.78
CA HIS A 56 -15.13 -14.48 19.72
C HIS A 56 -13.67 -14.94 19.87
N SER A 57 -13.37 -15.67 20.95
CA SER A 57 -12.02 -16.21 21.17
C SER A 57 -11.60 -17.25 20.12
N LEU A 58 -12.53 -17.99 19.51
CA LEU A 58 -12.22 -18.91 18.41
C LEU A 58 -11.87 -18.13 17.13
N SER A 59 -12.60 -17.07 16.85
CA SER A 59 -12.39 -16.17 15.73
C SER A 59 -11.01 -15.51 15.80
N ASP A 60 -10.55 -15.12 16.98
CA ASP A 60 -9.20 -14.59 17.17
C ASP A 60 -8.13 -15.64 16.79
N LEU A 61 -8.27 -16.88 17.26
CA LEU A 61 -7.34 -17.97 16.91
C LEU A 61 -7.33 -18.27 15.41
N VAL A 62 -8.51 -18.28 14.80
CA VAL A 62 -8.68 -18.49 13.36
C VAL A 62 -8.01 -17.34 12.61
N THR A 63 -8.21 -16.10 13.03
CA THR A 63 -7.57 -14.89 12.48
C THR A 63 -6.04 -15.01 12.55
N ASP A 64 -5.49 -15.38 13.70
CA ASP A 64 -4.04 -15.59 13.87
C ASP A 64 -3.51 -16.67 12.93
N GLY A 65 -4.23 -17.79 12.80
CA GLY A 65 -3.89 -18.86 11.87
C GLY A 65 -3.93 -18.41 10.41
N PHE A 66 -4.94 -17.62 10.05
CA PHE A 66 -5.08 -17.04 8.71
C PHE A 66 -3.98 -16.03 8.42
N VAL A 67 -3.61 -15.17 9.36
CA VAL A 67 -2.47 -14.24 9.23
C VAL A 67 -1.18 -15.02 8.98
N LEU A 68 -0.94 -16.11 9.71
CA LEU A 68 0.24 -16.96 9.48
C LEU A 68 0.23 -17.62 8.10
N ALA A 69 -0.93 -18.11 7.65
CA ALA A 69 -1.09 -18.65 6.30
C ALA A 69 -0.90 -17.58 5.23
N ALA A 70 -1.50 -16.40 5.40
CA ALA A 70 -1.39 -15.26 4.51
C ALA A 70 0.05 -14.76 4.40
N ILE A 71 0.81 -14.73 5.49
CA ILE A 71 2.25 -14.44 5.44
C ILE A 71 3.01 -15.49 4.63
N HIS A 72 2.62 -16.77 4.71
CA HIS A 72 3.27 -17.84 3.97
C HIS A 72 2.95 -17.80 2.46
N TYR A 73 1.69 -17.58 2.09
CA TYR A 73 1.24 -17.56 0.70
C TYR A 73 1.41 -16.18 0.03
N GLY A 74 1.19 -15.10 0.76
CA GLY A 74 1.25 -13.71 0.26
C GLY A 74 2.67 -13.18 0.05
N ARG A 75 3.68 -13.74 0.73
CA ARG A 75 5.11 -13.40 0.51
C ARG A 75 5.78 -14.17 -0.62
N GLN A 76 5.01 -14.94 -1.40
CA GLN A 76 5.57 -15.59 -2.58
C GLN A 76 5.91 -14.54 -3.63
N GLU A 77 7.13 -14.63 -4.15
CA GLU A 77 7.64 -13.74 -5.20
C GLU A 77 6.76 -13.80 -6.46
N PRO A 78 6.84 -12.78 -7.33
CA PRO A 78 6.19 -12.80 -8.63
C PRO A 78 6.49 -14.07 -9.43
N ASP A 79 5.47 -14.61 -10.08
CA ASP A 79 5.60 -15.72 -11.01
C ASP A 79 5.06 -15.35 -12.41
N LYS A 80 4.92 -16.34 -13.29
CA LYS A 80 4.46 -16.12 -14.67
C LYS A 80 3.00 -15.67 -14.78
N ASP A 81 2.17 -16.06 -13.82
CA ASP A 81 0.73 -15.73 -13.81
C ASP A 81 0.45 -14.51 -12.91
N HIS A 82 1.39 -14.18 -12.00
CA HIS A 82 1.29 -13.11 -11.00
C HIS A 82 2.53 -12.19 -11.02
N HIS A 83 2.63 -11.30 -12.01
CA HIS A 83 3.78 -10.39 -12.16
C HIS A 83 4.00 -9.41 -10.99
N TYR A 84 2.96 -9.12 -10.21
CA TYR A 84 3.03 -8.26 -9.02
C TYR A 84 3.12 -9.06 -7.71
N GLY A 85 3.26 -10.38 -7.80
CA GLY A 85 3.32 -11.29 -6.65
C GLY A 85 1.94 -11.67 -6.10
N HIS A 86 1.97 -12.37 -4.97
CA HIS A 86 0.80 -13.04 -4.40
C HIS A 86 0.14 -12.29 -3.24
N GLY A 87 0.57 -11.05 -2.98
CA GLY A 87 0.12 -10.29 -1.81
C GLY A 87 -1.40 -10.15 -1.71
N ARG A 88 -2.11 -9.99 -2.83
CA ARG A 88 -3.59 -9.85 -2.82
C ARG A 88 -4.33 -11.09 -2.29
N ILE A 89 -3.67 -12.25 -2.19
CA ILE A 89 -4.25 -13.43 -1.51
C ILE A 89 -4.50 -13.13 -0.03
N GLU A 90 -3.61 -12.36 0.61
CA GLU A 90 -3.78 -11.91 2.00
C GLU A 90 -5.03 -11.05 2.12
N THR A 91 -5.18 -10.04 1.26
CA THR A 91 -6.36 -9.16 1.23
C THR A 91 -7.66 -9.95 1.02
N LEU A 92 -7.70 -10.89 0.06
CA LEU A 92 -8.88 -11.72 -0.19
C LEU A 92 -9.24 -12.61 1.01
N THR A 93 -8.22 -13.17 1.66
CA THR A 93 -8.38 -14.01 2.84
C THR A 93 -8.94 -13.21 4.01
N THR A 94 -8.39 -12.02 4.26
CA THR A 94 -8.86 -11.11 5.31
C THR A 94 -10.29 -10.64 5.06
N LEU A 95 -10.65 -10.35 3.81
CA LEU A 95 -12.02 -10.01 3.42
C LEU A 95 -13.00 -11.15 3.70
N LEU A 96 -12.64 -12.39 3.32
CA LEU A 96 -13.47 -13.56 3.58
C LEU A 96 -13.67 -13.79 5.08
N LEU A 97 -12.59 -13.67 5.86
CA LEU A 97 -12.63 -13.80 7.31
C LEU A 97 -13.55 -12.75 7.94
N GLY A 98 -13.38 -11.46 7.59
CA GLY A 98 -14.26 -10.39 8.05
C GLY A 98 -15.73 -10.65 7.73
N SER A 99 -16.01 -11.17 6.52
CA SER A 99 -17.36 -11.55 6.10
C SER A 99 -17.96 -12.67 6.96
N VAL A 100 -17.18 -13.70 7.28
CA VAL A 100 -17.60 -14.80 8.15
C VAL A 100 -17.88 -14.29 9.57
N LEU A 101 -17.03 -13.41 10.10
CA LEU A 101 -17.22 -12.83 11.44
C LEU A 101 -18.52 -12.02 11.53
N ILE A 102 -18.81 -11.17 10.54
CA ILE A 102 -20.07 -10.41 10.48
C ILE A 102 -21.27 -11.35 10.41
N PHE A 103 -21.20 -12.41 9.60
CA PHE A 103 -22.28 -13.40 9.49
C PHE A 103 -22.56 -14.09 10.83
N VAL A 104 -21.51 -14.56 11.51
CA VAL A 104 -21.63 -15.22 12.82
C VAL A 104 -22.12 -14.26 13.90
N ALA A 105 -21.59 -13.03 13.93
CA ALA A 105 -22.06 -11.96 14.82
C ALA A 105 -23.54 -11.65 14.62
N GLY A 106 -23.99 -11.56 13.36
CA GLY A 106 -25.39 -11.37 13.00
C GLY A 106 -26.28 -12.51 13.49
N GLY A 107 -25.82 -13.77 13.36
CA GLY A 107 -26.53 -14.94 13.88
C GLY A 107 -26.67 -14.94 15.42
N ILE A 108 -25.60 -14.58 16.14
CA ILE A 108 -25.62 -14.43 17.60
C ILE A 108 -26.58 -13.31 18.02
N ALA A 109 -26.47 -12.13 17.40
CA ALA A 109 -27.31 -10.98 17.71
C ALA A 109 -28.79 -11.28 17.43
N TRP A 110 -29.10 -11.88 16.28
CA TRP A 110 -30.46 -12.26 15.90
C TRP A 110 -31.08 -13.26 16.88
N SER A 111 -30.37 -14.36 17.17
CA SER A 111 -30.85 -15.38 18.12
C SER A 111 -31.00 -14.84 19.54
N SER A 112 -30.15 -13.90 19.95
CA SER A 112 -30.23 -13.26 21.27
C SER A 112 -31.36 -12.24 21.37
N LEU A 113 -31.64 -11.50 20.28
CA LEU A 113 -32.80 -10.59 20.20
C LEU A 113 -34.11 -11.38 20.23
N ASP A 114 -34.20 -12.47 19.47
CA ASP A 114 -35.38 -13.34 19.47
C ASP A 114 -35.67 -13.91 20.87
N ARG A 115 -34.63 -14.36 21.58
CA ARG A 115 -34.74 -14.78 22.99
C ARG A 115 -35.19 -13.67 23.92
N LEU A 116 -34.69 -12.44 23.72
CA LEU A 116 -35.04 -11.29 24.55
C LEU A 116 -36.50 -10.87 24.36
N PHE A 117 -37.01 -10.87 23.12
CA PHE A 117 -38.39 -10.46 22.82
C PHE A 117 -39.43 -11.56 23.02
N SER A 118 -39.05 -12.83 22.85
CA SER A 118 -39.96 -13.96 23.10
C SER A 118 -40.23 -14.21 24.59
N GLY A 119 -39.44 -13.61 25.49
CA GLY A 119 -39.58 -13.80 26.93
C GLY A 119 -39.33 -15.24 27.37
N ALA A 120 -38.61 -16.03 26.57
CA ALA A 120 -38.33 -17.43 26.86
C ALA A 120 -37.63 -17.56 28.22
N GLU A 121 -38.10 -18.48 29.07
CA GLU A 121 -37.43 -18.78 30.34
C GLU A 121 -36.02 -19.32 30.06
N VAL A 122 -35.02 -18.49 30.36
CA VAL A 122 -33.62 -18.89 30.28
C VAL A 122 -33.33 -19.71 31.53
N ASN A 123 -33.16 -21.01 31.38
CA ASN A 123 -32.71 -21.87 32.47
C ASN A 123 -31.43 -21.28 33.07
N ALA A 124 -31.40 -21.15 34.39
CA ALA A 124 -30.22 -20.65 35.09
C ALA A 124 -28.99 -21.46 34.64
N PRO A 125 -27.94 -20.81 34.11
CA PRO A 125 -26.76 -21.51 33.67
C PRO A 125 -26.24 -22.39 34.80
N GLY A 126 -26.02 -23.69 34.60
CA GLY A 126 -25.52 -24.52 35.69
C GLY A 126 -24.24 -23.94 36.30
N VAL A 127 -23.99 -24.16 37.60
CA VAL A 127 -22.79 -23.69 38.33
C VAL A 127 -21.49 -23.98 37.55
N PHE A 128 -21.50 -25.06 36.76
CA PHE A 128 -20.42 -25.43 35.86
C PHE A 128 -20.04 -24.35 34.82
N ALA A 129 -21.01 -23.65 34.21
CA ALA A 129 -20.76 -22.56 33.26
C ALA A 129 -20.03 -21.37 33.93
N ILE A 130 -20.41 -21.04 35.17
CA ILE A 130 -19.75 -19.99 35.96
C ILE A 130 -18.31 -20.40 36.26
N VAL A 131 -18.08 -21.62 36.74
CA VAL A 131 -16.73 -22.13 37.05
C VAL A 131 -15.82 -22.06 35.83
N VAL A 132 -16.31 -22.51 34.67
CA VAL A 132 -15.54 -22.43 33.41
C VAL A 132 -15.24 -21.00 33.01
N THR A 133 -16.21 -20.11 33.12
CA THR A 133 -16.02 -18.69 32.77
C THR A 133 -15.02 -18.01 33.71
N VAL A 134 -15.04 -18.35 35.01
CA VAL A 134 -14.03 -17.89 35.98
C VAL A 134 -12.64 -18.42 35.63
N ILE A 135 -12.53 -19.72 35.30
CA ILE A 135 -11.25 -20.30 34.86
C ILE A 135 -10.73 -19.59 33.60
N ALA A 136 -11.60 -19.32 32.63
CA ALA A 136 -11.23 -18.62 31.41
C ALA A 136 -10.77 -17.19 31.70
N LEU A 137 -11.49 -16.45 32.54
CA LEU A 137 -11.15 -15.09 32.95
C LEU A 137 -9.77 -15.05 33.63
N LEU A 138 -9.53 -15.95 34.59
CA LEU A 138 -8.25 -16.06 35.28
C LEU A 138 -7.12 -16.47 34.32
N SER A 139 -7.40 -17.34 33.36
CA SER A 139 -6.42 -17.77 32.35
C SER A 139 -6.03 -16.61 31.41
N LYS A 140 -7.00 -15.80 30.95
CA LYS A 140 -6.75 -14.60 30.13
C LYS A 140 -5.98 -13.52 30.92
N GLU A 141 -6.31 -13.30 32.19
CA GLU A 141 -5.53 -12.38 33.04
C GLU A 141 -4.10 -12.91 33.29
N TRP A 142 -3.93 -14.23 33.43
CA TRP A 142 -2.61 -14.85 33.58
C TRP A 142 -1.76 -14.67 32.32
N ILE A 143 -2.29 -14.97 31.14
CA ILE A 143 -1.55 -14.81 29.87
C ILE A 143 -1.24 -13.34 29.59
N TYR A 144 -2.13 -12.40 29.96
CA TYR A 144 -1.85 -10.96 29.93
C TYR A 144 -0.59 -10.63 30.75
N ARG A 145 -0.56 -11.04 32.03
CA ARG A 145 0.58 -10.75 32.92
C ARG A 145 1.87 -11.38 32.41
N TYR A 146 1.80 -12.62 31.94
CA TYR A 146 2.93 -13.35 31.40
C TYR A 146 3.49 -12.67 30.14
N THR A 147 2.62 -12.33 29.19
CA THR A 147 3.00 -11.64 27.95
C THR A 147 3.54 -10.25 28.23
N MET A 148 2.90 -9.47 29.11
CA MET A 148 3.36 -8.13 29.49
C MET A 148 4.73 -8.15 30.17
N GLN A 149 5.00 -9.16 31.01
CA GLN A 149 6.30 -9.30 31.65
C GLN A 149 7.41 -9.53 30.62
N ILE A 150 7.15 -10.35 29.61
CA ILE A 150 8.12 -10.65 28.55
C ILE A 150 8.25 -9.48 27.57
N ALA A 151 7.14 -8.82 27.23
CA ALA A 151 7.12 -7.62 26.40
C ALA A 151 8.02 -6.52 26.94
N LYS A 152 7.94 -6.25 28.25
CA LYS A 152 8.80 -5.26 28.94
C LYS A 152 10.26 -5.69 29.01
N ARG A 153 10.55 -6.97 29.18
CA ARG A 153 11.94 -7.49 29.21
C ARG A 153 12.62 -7.38 27.84
N VAL A 154 11.88 -7.68 26.78
CA VAL A 154 12.38 -7.66 25.39
C VAL A 154 12.27 -6.26 24.77
N GLY A 155 11.55 -5.33 25.40
CA GLY A 155 11.31 -3.98 24.87
C GLY A 155 10.42 -3.97 23.63
N SER A 156 9.52 -4.95 23.50
CA SER A 156 8.70 -5.14 22.29
C SER A 156 7.31 -4.52 22.44
N LYS A 157 7.09 -3.38 21.76
CA LYS A 157 5.75 -2.73 21.68
C LYS A 157 4.69 -3.63 21.06
N LEU A 158 5.07 -4.52 20.14
CA LEU A 158 4.16 -5.50 19.54
C LEU A 158 3.65 -6.51 20.57
N LEU A 159 4.54 -7.02 21.43
CA LEU A 159 4.12 -7.92 22.52
C LEU A 159 3.31 -7.18 23.59
N GLU A 160 3.57 -5.89 23.83
CA GLU A 160 2.74 -5.08 24.73
C GLU A 160 1.32 -4.92 24.18
N ALA A 161 1.18 -4.65 22.89
CA ALA A 161 -0.12 -4.59 22.22
C ALA A 161 -0.86 -5.93 22.30
N ASN A 162 -0.17 -7.04 22.03
CA ASN A 162 -0.75 -8.38 22.15
C ASN A 162 -1.22 -8.70 23.59
N ALA A 163 -0.45 -8.28 24.61
CA ALA A 163 -0.88 -8.42 25.99
C ALA A 163 -2.17 -7.62 26.26
N TRP A 164 -2.23 -6.36 25.84
CA TRP A 164 -3.44 -5.53 25.99
C TRP A 164 -4.66 -6.10 25.27
N HIS A 165 -4.45 -6.73 24.10
CA HIS A 165 -5.51 -7.44 23.38
C HIS A 165 -6.09 -8.57 24.25
N SER A 166 -5.24 -9.45 24.78
CA SER A 166 -5.69 -10.52 25.69
C SER A 166 -6.42 -9.99 26.95
N ARG A 167 -6.02 -8.82 27.44
CA ARG A 167 -6.73 -8.16 28.55
C ARG A 167 -8.09 -7.62 28.15
N SER A 168 -8.24 -7.12 26.92
CA SER A 168 -9.54 -6.73 26.36
C SER A 168 -10.49 -7.93 26.31
N ASP A 169 -10.00 -9.10 25.91
CA ASP A 169 -10.79 -10.33 25.94
C ASP A 169 -11.19 -10.73 27.36
N ALA A 170 -10.27 -10.59 28.33
CA ALA A 170 -10.59 -10.84 29.73
C ALA A 170 -11.74 -9.95 30.20
N LEU A 171 -11.78 -8.68 29.78
CA LEU A 171 -12.89 -7.77 30.10
C LEU A 171 -14.20 -8.21 29.43
N SER A 172 -14.16 -8.69 28.17
CA SER A 172 -15.33 -9.25 27.49
C SER A 172 -15.87 -10.49 28.21
N THR A 173 -14.99 -11.42 28.58
CA THR A 173 -15.35 -12.60 29.39
C THR A 173 -15.87 -12.23 30.78
N ALA A 174 -15.42 -11.11 31.37
CA ALA A 174 -15.96 -10.61 32.63
C ALA A 174 -17.41 -10.11 32.49
N VAL A 175 -17.77 -9.48 31.37
CA VAL A 175 -19.17 -9.11 31.05
C VAL A 175 -20.05 -10.36 31.00
N VAL A 176 -19.57 -11.42 30.36
CA VAL A 176 -20.26 -12.72 30.29
C VAL A 176 -20.42 -13.34 31.67
N LEU A 177 -19.38 -13.29 32.51
CA LEU A 177 -19.44 -13.79 33.89
C LEU A 177 -20.52 -13.08 34.71
N VAL A 178 -20.60 -11.75 34.60
CA VAL A 178 -21.64 -10.95 35.28
C VAL A 178 -23.03 -11.37 34.80
N ALA A 179 -23.21 -11.61 33.51
CA ALA A 179 -24.48 -12.07 32.95
C ALA A 179 -24.87 -13.48 33.46
N LEU A 180 -23.92 -14.42 33.49
CA LEU A 180 -24.14 -15.77 34.02
C LEU A 180 -24.50 -15.78 35.51
N LEU A 181 -23.85 -14.92 36.30
CA LEU A 181 -24.15 -14.74 37.72
C LEU A 181 -25.55 -14.13 37.90
N GLY A 182 -25.88 -13.08 37.15
CA GLY A 182 -27.21 -12.46 37.17
C GLY A 182 -28.32 -13.44 36.81
N ALA A 183 -28.08 -14.31 35.82
CA ALA A 183 -29.01 -15.36 35.43
C ALA A 183 -29.31 -16.36 36.56
N GLN A 184 -28.41 -16.58 37.53
CA GLN A 184 -28.72 -17.39 38.73
C GLN A 184 -29.79 -16.78 39.62
N PHE A 185 -29.89 -15.46 39.64
CA PHE A 185 -30.84 -14.71 40.46
C PHE A 185 -32.14 -14.39 39.71
N GLY A 186 -32.41 -15.10 38.61
CA GLY A 186 -33.61 -14.92 37.78
C GLY A 186 -33.49 -13.81 36.74
N LEU A 187 -32.32 -13.18 36.57
CA LEU A 187 -32.07 -12.15 35.55
C LEU A 187 -31.56 -12.77 34.24
N GLY A 188 -32.25 -13.79 33.71
CA GLY A 188 -31.85 -14.52 32.51
C GLY A 188 -31.70 -13.66 31.26
N TRP A 189 -32.40 -12.51 31.19
CA TRP A 189 -32.26 -11.53 30.12
C TRP A 189 -30.85 -10.91 30.02
N LEU A 190 -30.06 -10.93 31.11
CA LEU A 190 -28.68 -10.46 31.09
C LEU A 190 -27.80 -11.30 30.16
N ASP A 191 -28.07 -12.60 30.03
CA ASP A 191 -27.35 -13.49 29.12
C ASP A 191 -27.59 -13.07 27.66
N ALA A 192 -28.83 -12.78 27.29
CA ALA A 192 -29.16 -12.29 25.95
C ALA A 192 -28.53 -10.91 25.67
N VAL A 193 -28.54 -10.00 26.64
CA VAL A 193 -27.91 -8.68 26.49
C VAL A 193 -26.39 -8.81 26.34
N ALA A 194 -25.74 -9.63 27.17
CA ALA A 194 -24.30 -9.87 27.05
C ALA A 194 -23.94 -10.52 25.72
N ALA A 195 -24.74 -11.48 25.23
CA ALA A 195 -24.56 -12.09 23.92
C ALA A 195 -24.68 -11.06 22.76
N ILE A 196 -25.63 -10.13 22.84
CA ILE A 196 -25.75 -9.03 21.86
C ILE A 196 -24.51 -8.13 21.91
N ILE A 197 -24.05 -7.73 23.10
CA ILE A 197 -22.86 -6.88 23.26
C ILE A 197 -21.63 -7.57 22.66
N VAL A 198 -21.39 -8.84 23.00
CA VAL A 198 -20.26 -9.60 22.46
C VAL A 198 -20.40 -9.78 20.95
N GLY A 199 -21.61 -10.10 20.46
CA GLY A 199 -21.88 -10.20 19.02
C GLY A 199 -21.57 -8.90 18.27
N LEU A 200 -21.93 -7.74 18.82
CA LEU A 200 -21.60 -6.44 18.22
C LEU A 200 -20.08 -6.17 18.22
N LEU A 201 -19.36 -6.58 19.26
CA LEU A 201 -17.90 -6.46 19.31
C LEU A 201 -17.24 -7.32 18.22
N VAL A 202 -17.65 -8.59 18.08
CA VAL A 202 -17.18 -9.49 17.01
C VAL A 202 -17.52 -8.92 15.63
N GLY A 203 -18.76 -8.43 15.46
CA GLY A 203 -19.23 -7.84 14.20
C GLY A 203 -18.45 -6.59 13.82
N LYS A 204 -18.06 -5.76 14.78
CA LYS A 204 -17.19 -4.60 14.54
C LYS A 204 -15.81 -5.03 14.04
N VAL A 205 -15.18 -6.02 14.68
CA VAL A 205 -13.88 -6.55 14.23
C VAL A 205 -13.99 -7.10 12.81
N GLY A 206 -15.03 -7.88 12.53
CA GLY A 206 -15.29 -8.39 11.18
C GLY A 206 -15.52 -7.27 10.15
N TRP A 207 -16.24 -6.21 10.53
CA TRP A 207 -16.47 -5.04 9.69
C TRP A 207 -15.19 -4.27 9.38
N ASP A 208 -14.35 -4.03 10.38
CA ASP A 208 -13.09 -3.30 10.21
C ASP A 208 -12.17 -4.07 9.24
N LEU A 209 -12.03 -5.39 9.41
CA LEU A 209 -11.27 -6.27 8.49
C LEU A 209 -11.83 -6.26 7.07
N LEU A 210 -13.15 -6.42 6.92
CA LEU A 210 -13.82 -6.42 5.63
C LEU A 210 -13.64 -5.08 4.91
N TRP A 211 -13.88 -3.97 5.61
CA TRP A 211 -13.84 -2.63 5.03
C TRP A 211 -12.41 -2.24 4.62
N GLU A 212 -11.42 -2.53 5.45
CA GLU A 212 -10.01 -2.28 5.13
C GLU A 212 -9.56 -3.08 3.90
N SER A 213 -9.89 -4.38 3.87
CA SER A 213 -9.54 -5.24 2.73
C SER A 213 -10.29 -4.87 1.45
N ALA A 214 -11.56 -4.45 1.56
CA ALA A 214 -12.34 -3.99 0.43
C ALA A 214 -11.75 -2.69 -0.16
N ARG A 215 -11.31 -1.76 0.69
CA ARG A 215 -10.63 -0.53 0.26
C ARG A 215 -9.32 -0.82 -0.47
N GLU A 216 -8.56 -1.78 0.03
CA GLU A 216 -7.32 -2.23 -0.62
C GLU A 216 -7.60 -2.88 -2.01
N LEU A 217 -8.66 -3.69 -2.14
CA LEU A 217 -9.02 -4.30 -3.42
C LEU A 217 -9.46 -3.31 -4.51
N VAL A 218 -10.03 -2.17 -4.12
CA VAL A 218 -10.43 -1.11 -5.06
C VAL A 218 -9.32 -0.08 -5.31
N ASP A 219 -8.07 -0.42 -4.92
CA ASP A 219 -6.89 0.43 -5.10
C ASP A 219 -7.08 1.83 -4.48
N THR A 220 -7.63 1.88 -3.27
CA THR A 220 -7.84 3.16 -2.56
C THR A 220 -6.51 3.91 -2.39
N ALA A 221 -6.55 5.20 -2.70
CA ALA A 221 -5.41 6.09 -2.53
C ALA A 221 -4.99 6.24 -1.07
N LEU A 222 -3.71 6.59 -0.87
CA LEU A 222 -3.21 6.99 0.44
C LEU A 222 -3.92 8.25 0.96
N PRO A 223 -3.86 8.51 2.28
CA PRO A 223 -4.29 9.78 2.85
C PRO A 223 -3.67 11.00 2.13
N GLU A 224 -4.43 12.07 1.96
CA GLU A 224 -4.03 13.27 1.21
C GLU A 224 -2.73 13.90 1.74
N ASP A 225 -2.51 13.86 3.06
CA ASP A 225 -1.30 14.35 3.70
C ASP A 225 -0.05 13.54 3.29
N ALA A 226 -0.18 12.23 3.14
CA ALA A 226 0.89 11.38 2.65
C ALA A 226 1.16 11.63 1.16
N GLN A 227 0.11 11.82 0.36
CA GLN A 227 0.25 12.16 -1.07
C GLN A 227 0.94 13.51 -1.26
N GLN A 228 0.58 14.53 -0.46
CA GLN A 228 1.22 15.84 -0.52
C GLN A 228 2.70 15.76 -0.13
N GLN A 229 3.05 15.00 0.90
CA GLN A 229 4.45 14.79 1.26
C GLN A 229 5.24 14.10 0.14
N MET A 230 4.65 13.13 -0.56
CA MET A 230 5.28 12.49 -1.72
C MET A 230 5.47 13.48 -2.87
N HIS A 231 4.47 14.32 -3.14
CA HIS A 231 4.54 15.39 -4.13
C HIS A 231 5.67 16.37 -3.84
N ASP A 232 5.75 16.89 -2.62
CA ASP A 232 6.77 17.85 -2.19
C ASP A 232 8.19 17.28 -2.32
N VAL A 233 8.36 16.00 -2.02
CA VAL A 233 9.65 15.29 -2.16
C VAL A 233 10.08 15.16 -3.62
N ALA A 234 9.14 14.85 -4.50
CA ALA A 234 9.39 14.73 -5.93
C ALA A 234 9.73 16.10 -6.54
N CYS A 235 8.95 17.15 -6.22
CA CYS A 235 9.20 18.53 -6.62
C CYS A 235 10.53 19.09 -6.08
N GLY A 236 11.01 18.58 -4.95
CA GLY A 236 12.30 19.00 -4.37
C GLY A 236 13.55 18.46 -5.09
N VAL A 237 13.40 17.67 -6.16
CA VAL A 237 14.52 17.16 -6.95
C VAL A 237 14.99 18.21 -7.96
N PRO A 238 16.29 18.56 -7.99
CA PRO A 238 16.82 19.48 -9.00
C PRO A 238 16.57 18.96 -10.43
N GLY A 239 16.02 19.83 -11.29
CA GLY A 239 15.66 19.49 -12.67
C GLY A 239 14.21 19.03 -12.86
N VAL A 240 13.44 18.90 -11.78
CA VAL A 240 11.99 18.76 -11.83
C VAL A 240 11.35 20.15 -11.84
N ASP A 241 10.56 20.43 -12.86
CA ASP A 241 9.82 21.69 -13.00
C ASP A 241 8.46 21.60 -12.28
N SER A 242 7.74 20.49 -12.47
CA SER A 242 6.51 20.18 -11.75
C SER A 242 6.24 18.67 -11.70
N VAL A 243 5.28 18.28 -10.87
CA VAL A 243 4.78 16.90 -10.76
C VAL A 243 3.26 16.95 -10.78
N HIS A 244 2.64 16.15 -11.64
CA HIS A 244 1.19 16.00 -11.72
C HIS A 244 0.82 14.50 -11.85
N ASP A 245 -0.48 14.20 -11.85
CA ASP A 245 -1.03 12.83 -11.91
C ASP A 245 -0.39 11.83 -10.92
N LEU A 246 -0.03 12.32 -9.73
CA LEU A 246 0.45 11.50 -8.63
C LEU A 246 -0.70 10.62 -8.13
N ARG A 247 -0.67 9.35 -8.53
CA ARG A 247 -1.62 8.32 -8.13
C ARG A 247 -0.93 7.38 -7.17
N THR A 248 -1.57 7.14 -6.04
CA THR A 248 -1.10 6.19 -5.05
C THR A 248 -2.12 5.07 -4.92
N ARG A 249 -1.64 3.86 -4.63
CA ARG A 249 -2.48 2.74 -4.23
C ARG A 249 -1.78 1.89 -3.20
N GLN A 250 -2.57 1.25 -2.35
CA GLN A 250 -2.10 0.25 -1.41
C GLN A 250 -2.43 -1.15 -1.92
N SER A 251 -1.48 -2.07 -1.84
CA SER A 251 -1.69 -3.47 -2.21
C SER A 251 -0.85 -4.39 -1.34
N ALA A 252 -1.51 -5.27 -0.60
CA ALA A 252 -0.94 -6.19 0.38
C ALA A 252 0.02 -5.54 1.38
N GLY A 253 -0.41 -4.39 1.93
CA GLY A 253 0.42 -3.62 2.87
C GLY A 253 1.59 -2.85 2.23
N TRP A 254 1.77 -2.95 0.91
CA TRP A 254 2.76 -2.16 0.16
C TRP A 254 2.12 -0.94 -0.50
N VAL A 255 2.92 0.09 -0.72
CA VAL A 255 2.52 1.29 -1.46
C VAL A 255 3.12 1.25 -2.85
N MET A 256 2.31 1.58 -3.85
CA MET A 256 2.74 1.83 -5.23
C MET A 256 2.38 3.26 -5.61
N VAL A 257 3.24 3.91 -6.39
CA VAL A 257 3.05 5.27 -6.88
C VAL A 257 3.27 5.32 -8.37
N ASP A 258 2.31 5.89 -9.08
CA ASP A 258 2.46 6.33 -10.47
C ASP A 258 2.49 7.86 -10.47
N LEU A 259 3.43 8.49 -11.16
CA LEU A 259 3.51 9.95 -11.23
C LEU A 259 4.06 10.44 -12.56
N HIS A 260 3.69 11.65 -12.96
CA HIS A 260 4.28 12.34 -14.09
C HIS A 260 5.25 13.40 -13.58
N VAL A 261 6.46 13.42 -14.14
CA VAL A 261 7.53 14.33 -13.76
C VAL A 261 7.83 15.22 -14.94
N VAL A 262 7.49 16.50 -14.80
CA VAL A 262 7.77 17.51 -15.80
C VAL A 262 9.22 17.97 -15.65
N VAL A 263 9.96 17.93 -16.75
CA VAL A 263 11.38 18.31 -16.81
C VAL A 263 11.63 19.22 -18.03
N GLY A 264 12.78 19.89 -18.04
CA GLY A 264 13.11 20.81 -19.12
C GLY A 264 13.02 20.17 -20.54
N PRO A 265 12.30 20.77 -21.50
CA PRO A 265 11.93 20.12 -22.78
C PRO A 265 13.08 19.86 -23.75
N LYS A 266 14.26 20.45 -23.50
CA LYS A 266 15.44 20.34 -24.38
C LYS A 266 16.58 19.53 -23.76
N ILE A 267 16.36 18.89 -22.61
CA ILE A 267 17.35 17.98 -22.03
C ILE A 267 17.35 16.64 -22.79
N THR A 268 18.41 15.86 -22.63
CA THR A 268 18.46 14.53 -23.26
C THR A 268 17.54 13.56 -22.55
N VAL A 269 16.99 12.58 -23.28
CA VAL A 269 16.19 11.49 -22.67
C VAL A 269 16.96 10.78 -21.55
N SER A 270 18.28 10.64 -21.70
CA SER A 270 19.14 10.04 -20.67
C SER A 270 19.21 10.88 -19.39
N GLU A 271 19.26 12.20 -19.50
CA GLU A 271 19.29 13.12 -18.36
C GLU A 271 17.92 13.15 -17.66
N ALA A 272 16.86 13.27 -18.44
CA ALA A 272 15.48 13.22 -17.94
C ALA A 272 15.19 11.92 -17.18
N HIS A 273 15.62 10.77 -17.73
CA HIS A 273 15.47 9.49 -17.06
C HIS A 273 16.22 9.44 -15.71
N GLU A 274 17.40 10.04 -15.62
CA GLU A 274 18.16 10.08 -14.37
C GLU A 274 17.53 11.01 -13.32
N ILE A 275 16.90 12.12 -13.75
CA ILE A 275 16.09 12.98 -12.86
C ILE A 275 14.94 12.15 -12.27
N GLY A 276 14.20 11.42 -13.09
CA GLY A 276 13.14 10.51 -12.63
C GLY A 276 13.64 9.41 -11.70
N ASN A 277 14.83 8.84 -11.96
CA ASN A 277 15.46 7.88 -11.07
C ASN A 277 15.83 8.48 -9.70
N GLU A 278 16.26 9.75 -9.65
CA GLU A 278 16.51 10.44 -8.39
C GLU A 278 15.21 10.71 -7.62
N VAL A 279 14.12 11.08 -8.31
CA VAL A 279 12.77 11.18 -7.71
C VAL A 279 12.38 9.85 -7.05
N SER A 280 12.48 8.73 -7.79
CA SER A 280 12.21 7.39 -7.27
C SER A 280 13.08 7.05 -6.06
N ARG A 281 14.39 7.37 -6.10
CA ARG A 281 15.30 7.14 -4.97
C ARG A 281 14.92 7.95 -3.74
N ARG A 282 14.56 9.23 -3.86
CA ARG A 282 14.17 10.06 -2.72
C ARG A 282 12.86 9.59 -2.09
N LEU A 283 11.86 9.29 -2.93
CA LEU A 283 10.59 8.72 -2.46
C LEU A 283 10.82 7.43 -1.69
N ARG A 284 11.59 6.47 -2.23
CA ARG A 284 11.87 5.19 -1.55
C ARG A 284 12.64 5.35 -0.23
N ARG A 285 13.56 6.32 -0.14
CA ARG A 285 14.30 6.60 1.11
C ARG A 285 13.39 7.16 2.19
N GLN A 286 12.45 8.03 1.81
CA GLN A 286 11.57 8.71 2.76
C GLN A 286 10.34 7.89 3.14
N PHE A 287 9.86 7.02 2.25
CA PHE A 287 8.68 6.18 2.44
C PHE A 287 9.07 4.70 2.34
N PRO A 288 9.51 4.04 3.44
CA PRO A 288 9.98 2.66 3.39
C PRO A 288 8.94 1.62 2.95
N ALA A 289 7.65 1.94 3.03
CA ALA A 289 6.56 1.09 2.56
C ALA A 289 6.35 1.15 1.03
N LEU A 290 7.01 2.09 0.34
CA LEU A 290 6.94 2.28 -1.11
C LEU A 290 7.79 1.24 -1.84
N THR A 291 7.13 0.27 -2.45
CA THR A 291 7.80 -0.82 -3.19
C THR A 291 7.89 -0.58 -4.66
N ASP A 292 6.94 0.13 -5.25
CA ASP A 292 6.93 0.40 -6.68
C ASP A 292 6.71 1.87 -7.00
N VAL A 293 7.47 2.35 -7.98
CA VAL A 293 7.42 3.74 -8.45
C VAL A 293 7.57 3.71 -9.96
N ILE A 294 6.49 4.05 -10.64
CA ILE A 294 6.46 4.21 -12.10
C ILE A 294 6.34 5.69 -12.36
N PHE A 295 7.35 6.26 -13.02
CA PHE A 295 7.30 7.65 -13.44
C PHE A 295 7.22 7.76 -14.96
N HIS A 296 6.37 8.67 -15.41
CA HIS A 296 6.41 9.19 -16.77
C HIS A 296 7.22 10.50 -16.77
N ILE A 297 7.95 10.74 -17.85
CA ILE A 297 8.71 11.97 -18.03
C ILE A 297 7.97 12.80 -19.06
N ASP A 298 7.54 13.98 -18.65
CA ASP A 298 6.84 14.92 -19.52
C ASP A 298 7.72 16.14 -19.83
N PRO A 299 7.81 16.54 -21.10
CA PRO A 299 8.58 17.73 -21.48
C PRO A 299 7.82 19.03 -21.20
N GLU A 300 6.51 18.96 -20.98
CA GLU A 300 5.58 20.07 -20.79
C GLU A 300 4.53 19.69 -19.74
N ASP A 301 3.88 20.67 -19.12
CA ASP A 301 2.82 20.42 -18.15
C ASP A 301 1.48 20.25 -18.87
N ASP A 302 1.03 19.01 -19.05
CA ASP A 302 -0.23 18.62 -19.70
C ASP A 302 -1.32 18.24 -18.68
N ALA A 303 -1.19 18.70 -17.43
CA ALA A 303 -2.10 18.38 -16.35
C ALA A 303 -3.56 18.70 -16.71
N GLY A 304 -4.40 17.66 -16.79
CA GLY A 304 -5.82 17.77 -17.08
C GLY A 304 -6.18 17.86 -18.56
N GLU A 305 -5.21 17.80 -19.48
CA GLU A 305 -5.46 17.77 -20.93
C GLU A 305 -5.89 16.38 -21.45
N GLY A 306 -5.74 15.35 -20.61
CA GLY A 306 -6.16 13.98 -20.91
C GLY A 306 -5.03 13.15 -21.51
N ASP A 307 -5.37 12.13 -22.28
CA ASP A 307 -4.40 11.22 -22.90
C ASP A 307 -4.09 11.70 -24.33
N PRO A 308 -2.92 12.33 -24.59
CA PRO A 308 -2.59 12.91 -25.89
C PRO A 308 -2.52 11.86 -27.00
N SER A 309 -2.35 10.57 -26.67
CA SER A 309 -2.39 9.48 -27.66
C SER A 309 -3.75 9.31 -28.34
N ARG A 310 -4.79 9.95 -27.83
CA ARG A 310 -6.16 9.93 -28.40
C ARG A 310 -6.37 10.98 -29.50
N LEU A 311 -5.44 11.91 -29.68
CA LEU A 311 -5.47 12.94 -30.71
C LEU A 311 -4.64 12.50 -31.94
N PRO A 312 -4.90 13.04 -33.14
CA PRO A 312 -4.02 12.82 -34.29
C PRO A 312 -2.59 13.27 -33.95
N GLY A 313 -1.64 12.34 -34.02
CA GLY A 313 -0.25 12.63 -33.68
C GLY A 313 0.45 13.53 -34.71
N LEU A 314 1.51 14.19 -34.26
CA LEU A 314 2.45 14.88 -35.12
C LEU A 314 3.23 13.90 -36.01
N PRO A 315 3.70 14.32 -37.19
CA PRO A 315 4.47 13.45 -38.07
C PRO A 315 5.74 12.96 -37.38
N LEU A 316 6.07 11.69 -37.57
CA LEU A 316 7.28 11.11 -37.03
C LEU A 316 8.51 11.53 -37.84
N ARG A 317 9.70 11.32 -37.27
CA ARG A 317 10.99 11.73 -37.87
C ARG A 317 11.12 11.47 -39.38
N PRO A 318 10.79 10.30 -39.95
CA PRO A 318 10.93 10.09 -41.39
C PRO A 318 10.07 11.02 -42.25
N GLU A 319 8.86 11.32 -41.80
CA GLU A 319 7.92 12.22 -42.48
C GLU A 319 8.38 13.68 -42.34
N VAL A 320 8.88 14.04 -41.16
CA VAL A 320 9.50 15.34 -40.89
C VAL A 320 10.71 15.56 -41.80
N GLU A 321 11.64 14.60 -41.85
CA GLU A 321 12.84 14.67 -42.68
C GLU A 321 12.49 14.78 -44.17
N ALA A 322 11.51 14.00 -44.66
CA ALA A 322 11.05 14.09 -46.05
C ALA A 322 10.41 15.45 -46.38
N ALA A 323 9.60 15.99 -45.46
CA ALA A 323 8.97 17.30 -45.63
C ALA A 323 10.02 18.43 -45.65
N LEU A 324 10.98 18.40 -44.72
CA LEU A 324 12.07 19.37 -44.63
C LEU A 324 13.00 19.28 -45.84
N ASP A 325 13.38 18.07 -46.28
CA ASP A 325 14.24 17.89 -47.45
C ASP A 325 13.61 18.50 -48.71
N ALA A 326 12.30 18.28 -48.93
CA ALA A 326 11.60 18.86 -50.07
C ALA A 326 11.65 20.41 -50.12
N ARG A 327 11.77 21.09 -48.97
CA ARG A 327 11.86 22.57 -48.90
C ARG A 327 13.30 23.07 -48.80
N TRP A 328 14.18 22.32 -48.16
CA TRP A 328 15.53 22.76 -47.80
C TRP A 328 16.65 22.15 -48.66
N TYR A 329 16.38 21.19 -49.57
CA TYR A 329 17.41 20.52 -50.40
C TYR A 329 18.32 21.45 -51.21
N LYS A 330 17.82 22.64 -51.58
CA LYS A 330 18.58 23.67 -52.30
C LYS A 330 19.43 24.56 -51.39
N HIS A 331 19.11 24.60 -50.10
CA HIS A 331 19.79 25.47 -49.16
C HIS A 331 21.17 24.86 -48.80
N PRO A 332 22.29 25.60 -48.94
CA PRO A 332 23.64 25.04 -48.73
C PRO A 332 23.83 24.38 -47.36
N VAL A 333 23.22 24.98 -46.34
CA VAL A 333 23.32 24.54 -44.94
C VAL A 333 22.73 23.15 -44.71
N TRP A 334 21.69 22.78 -45.45
CA TRP A 334 21.04 21.47 -45.27
C TRP A 334 22.01 20.33 -45.59
N ARG A 335 22.95 20.56 -46.52
CA ARG A 335 23.98 19.56 -46.89
C ARG A 335 25.13 19.46 -45.90
N THR A 336 25.30 20.45 -45.03
CA THR A 336 26.35 20.50 -44.00
C THR A 336 25.82 20.16 -42.62
N LEU A 337 24.59 19.65 -42.54
CA LEU A 337 23.94 19.25 -41.31
C LEU A 337 24.73 18.12 -40.64
N SER A 338 25.09 18.34 -39.38
CA SER A 338 25.71 17.33 -38.54
C SER A 338 24.66 16.51 -37.81
N GLU A 339 23.64 17.18 -37.29
CA GLU A 339 22.59 16.56 -36.48
C GLU A 339 21.27 17.35 -36.59
N LEU A 340 20.16 16.62 -36.62
CA LEU A 340 18.79 17.13 -36.63
C LEU A 340 18.08 16.72 -35.34
N GLN A 341 17.83 17.69 -34.47
CA GLN A 341 17.06 17.48 -33.25
C GLN A 341 15.63 17.98 -33.46
N LEU A 342 14.67 17.14 -33.05
CA LEU A 342 13.24 17.40 -33.16
C LEU A 342 12.67 17.46 -31.75
N HIS A 343 11.99 18.55 -31.43
CA HIS A 343 11.32 18.77 -30.15
C HIS A 343 9.82 18.88 -30.41
N TYR A 344 9.05 17.92 -29.90
CA TYR A 344 7.60 17.89 -30.02
C TYR A 344 7.02 18.65 -28.83
N LEU A 345 6.65 19.91 -29.05
CA LEU A 345 6.29 20.89 -28.03
C LEU A 345 5.11 21.74 -28.51
N ASP A 346 4.17 22.07 -27.63
CA ASP A 346 3.01 22.92 -27.94
C ASP A 346 2.24 22.48 -29.21
N GLU A 347 1.98 21.17 -29.36
CA GLU A 347 1.37 20.57 -30.57
C GLU A 347 2.10 20.88 -31.89
N LYS A 348 3.39 21.22 -31.81
CA LYS A 348 4.25 21.53 -32.97
C LYS A 348 5.60 20.82 -32.87
N ILE A 349 6.34 20.86 -33.97
CA ILE A 349 7.71 20.34 -34.00
C ILE A 349 8.67 21.52 -34.14
N SER A 350 9.41 21.79 -33.07
CA SER A 350 10.56 22.68 -33.10
C SER A 350 11.79 21.93 -33.58
N VAL A 351 12.49 22.49 -34.57
CA VAL A 351 13.60 21.86 -35.28
C VAL A 351 14.90 22.59 -34.95
N SER A 352 15.86 21.87 -34.37
CA SER A 352 17.20 22.39 -34.07
C SER A 352 18.22 21.76 -35.01
N LEU A 353 18.88 22.60 -35.79
CA LEU A 353 19.86 22.22 -36.80
C LEU A 353 21.27 22.46 -36.26
N ILE A 354 22.04 21.39 -36.14
CA ILE A 354 23.41 21.45 -35.66
C ILE A 354 24.35 21.32 -36.86
N ILE A 355 25.20 22.32 -37.07
CA ILE A 355 26.05 22.44 -38.25
C ILE A 355 27.52 22.40 -37.82
N SER A 356 28.33 21.60 -38.53
CA SER A 356 29.77 21.45 -38.23
C SER A 356 30.64 22.57 -38.77
N ASP A 357 30.21 23.25 -39.84
CA ASP A 357 30.97 24.32 -40.49
C ASP A 357 30.35 25.69 -40.22
N ALA A 358 31.19 26.65 -39.82
CA ALA A 358 30.78 28.04 -39.65
C ALA A 358 30.45 28.66 -41.01
N VAL A 359 29.17 28.85 -41.29
CA VAL A 359 28.72 29.70 -42.40
C VAL A 359 28.94 31.16 -42.01
N HIS A 360 29.30 32.02 -42.97
CA HIS A 360 29.52 33.47 -42.74
C HIS A 360 28.21 34.25 -42.45
N GLN A 361 27.21 33.60 -41.87
CA GLN A 361 25.91 34.19 -41.53
C GLN A 361 25.55 33.90 -40.07
N PRO A 362 24.95 34.88 -39.36
CA PRO A 362 24.46 34.65 -38.00
C PRO A 362 23.43 33.51 -37.97
N PRO A 363 23.45 32.64 -36.94
CA PRO A 363 22.52 31.50 -36.86
C PRO A 363 21.05 31.95 -36.87
N GLN A 364 20.72 33.11 -36.29
CA GLN A 364 19.36 33.65 -36.25
C GLN A 364 18.84 34.04 -37.64
N CYS A 365 19.69 34.61 -38.50
CA CYS A 365 19.32 34.95 -39.88
C CYS A 365 19.03 33.69 -40.68
N LEU A 366 19.86 32.66 -40.49
CA LEU A 366 19.74 31.39 -41.16
C LEU A 366 18.49 30.62 -40.72
N ALA A 367 18.21 30.59 -39.42
CA ALA A 367 16.97 30.04 -38.86
C ALA A 367 15.72 30.71 -39.46
N SER A 368 15.74 32.05 -39.57
CA SER A 368 14.63 32.82 -40.14
C SER A 368 14.40 32.52 -41.63
N GLN A 369 15.48 32.37 -42.41
CA GLN A 369 15.41 31.99 -43.83
C GLN A 369 14.85 30.58 -44.02
N LEU A 370 15.32 29.60 -43.24
CA LEU A 370 14.84 28.23 -43.30
C LEU A 370 13.38 28.12 -42.88
N LYS A 371 12.97 28.86 -41.84
CA LYS A 371 11.57 28.96 -41.42
C LYS A 371 10.69 29.57 -42.53
N ALA A 372 11.16 30.59 -43.23
CA ALA A 372 10.43 31.18 -44.36
C ALA A 372 10.29 30.22 -45.55
N LEU A 373 11.28 29.36 -45.81
CA LEU A 373 11.24 28.36 -46.89
C LEU A 373 10.28 27.20 -46.60
N ALA A 374 9.92 26.99 -45.34
CA ALA A 374 9.02 25.92 -44.90
C ALA A 374 7.74 26.46 -44.25
N SER A 375 7.33 27.69 -44.61
CA SER A 375 6.15 28.34 -44.04
C SER A 375 4.82 27.66 -44.40
N ASP A 376 4.83 26.75 -45.38
CA ASP A 376 3.68 25.94 -45.79
C ASP A 376 3.42 24.75 -44.86
N ILE A 377 4.34 24.45 -43.94
CA ILE A 377 4.23 23.33 -43.01
C ILE A 377 3.51 23.79 -41.72
N GLU A 378 2.26 23.36 -41.52
CA GLU A 378 1.44 23.78 -40.37
C GLU A 378 1.99 23.32 -39.01
N TRP A 379 2.55 22.11 -38.94
CA TRP A 379 3.12 21.55 -37.71
C TRP A 379 4.50 22.12 -37.36
N LEU A 380 5.14 22.90 -38.25
CA LEU A 380 6.47 23.43 -38.01
C LEU A 380 6.41 24.59 -36.99
N GLY A 381 7.04 24.38 -35.84
CA GLY A 381 7.14 25.36 -34.76
C GLY A 381 8.31 26.33 -34.95
N ASN A 382 9.30 26.24 -34.07
CA ASN A 382 10.51 27.04 -34.14
C ASN A 382 11.60 26.35 -34.94
N VAL A 383 12.44 27.13 -35.60
CA VAL A 383 13.66 26.63 -36.25
C VAL A 383 14.83 27.29 -35.53
N GLU A 384 15.74 26.49 -35.02
CA GLU A 384 16.97 26.93 -34.36
C GLU A 384 18.18 26.40 -35.12
N VAL A 385 19.24 27.19 -35.14
CA VAL A 385 20.50 26.81 -35.79
C VAL A 385 21.64 27.00 -34.82
N MET A 386 22.43 25.95 -34.64
CA MET A 386 23.60 25.94 -33.77
C MET A 386 24.85 25.55 -34.56
N PHE A 387 25.95 26.26 -34.33
CA PHE A 387 27.24 25.92 -34.91
C PHE A 387 28.10 25.21 -33.88
N ILE A 388 28.64 24.04 -34.22
CA ILE A 388 29.66 23.39 -33.42
C ILE A 388 31.01 23.99 -33.80
N THR A 389 31.58 24.82 -32.92
CA THR A 389 33.01 25.12 -32.98
C THR A 389 33.78 23.92 -32.44
N ARG A 390 34.35 23.09 -33.33
CA ARG A 390 35.37 22.12 -32.91
C ARG A 390 36.56 22.91 -32.36
N ALA A 391 36.79 22.84 -31.05
CA ALA A 391 38.06 23.30 -30.50
C ALA A 391 39.17 22.49 -31.16
N ALA A 392 40.14 23.19 -31.77
CA ALA A 392 41.31 22.54 -32.34
C ALA A 392 41.95 21.68 -31.25
N SER A 393 41.95 20.36 -31.44
CA SER A 393 42.66 19.44 -30.56
C SER A 393 44.15 19.80 -30.65
N HIS A 394 44.64 20.56 -29.67
CA HIS A 394 46.07 20.68 -29.45
C HIS A 394 46.55 19.28 -29.05
N THR A 395 47.04 18.53 -30.02
CA THR A 395 47.91 17.39 -29.80
C THR A 395 49.16 17.92 -29.09
N MET A 396 49.15 17.86 -27.75
CA MET A 396 50.41 17.90 -27.00
C MET A 396 51.16 16.61 -27.35
N ARG A 397 52.26 16.77 -28.08
CA ARG A 397 53.28 15.73 -28.29
C ARG A 397 54.07 15.50 -27.00
#